data_AF-A0A1M6KHV4-F1
#
_entry.id   AF-A0A1M6KHV4-F1
#
_cell.length_a   1.000
_cell.length_b   1.000
_cell.length_c   1.000
_cell.angle_alpha   90.00
_cell.angle_beta   90.00
_cell.angle_gamma   90.00
#
_symmetry.space_group_name_H-M   'P 1'
#
loop_
_entity.id
_entity.type
_entity.pdbx_description
1 polymer ?
#
loop_
_entity_poly.entity_id
_entity_poly.type
_entity_poly.pdbx_seq_one_letter_code
_entity_poly.pdbx_strand_id
1 'polypeptide(L)'
;MTRLKIGDIVARKSYDHDILFKIMDIVEDSNNKRTFILKGTNLRIIADSPEGDLTKVPLNKVDQFNKTFNKRINEIVINILKERKENHYRSLTRSITEYSRESSHFGRPGKVLHLDGDGEYIDVCLKVYKQLDIEAVGKVIPENQQPKVVEKLLKEYNPDILILTGHDSILKGKDDFTNIENYRNSKYFVESVKEARKYESSMDELVIFAGACQSLFEVIIEAGANFASSPHRTLIECRI
;
A
#
# COMPACT_ATOMS: atom_id res chain seq x y z
N MET A 1 28.02 3.56 24.61
CA MET A 1 27.20 3.45 23.39
C MET A 1 25.76 3.17 23.81
N THR A 2 24.82 4.01 23.38
CA THR A 2 23.39 3.85 23.69
C THR A 2 22.88 2.58 23.02
N ARG A 3 22.45 1.61 23.81
CA ARG A 3 21.89 0.34 23.33
C ARG A 3 20.62 0.64 22.53
N LEU A 4 20.50 0.07 21.32
CA LEU A 4 19.29 0.19 20.51
C LEU A 4 18.15 -0.55 21.21
N LYS A 5 16.98 0.07 21.25
CA LYS A 5 15.78 -0.51 21.87
C LYS A 5 14.60 -0.49 20.90
N ILE A 6 13.62 -1.36 21.18
CA ILE A 6 12.33 -1.37 20.47
C ILE A 6 11.71 0.03 20.51
N GLY A 7 11.22 0.48 19.36
CA GLY A 7 10.64 1.80 19.15
C GLY A 7 11.64 2.89 18.73
N ASP A 8 12.95 2.66 18.78
CA ASP A 8 13.91 3.61 18.24
C ASP A 8 13.82 3.70 16.70
N ILE A 9 14.03 4.91 16.17
CA ILE A 9 14.15 5.15 14.73
C ILE A 9 15.62 5.00 14.32
N VAL A 10 15.85 4.16 13.33
CA VAL A 10 17.15 3.79 12.81
C VAL A 10 17.17 3.86 11.28
N ALA A 11 18.35 3.94 10.72
CA ALA A 11 18.57 3.80 9.29
C ALA A 11 19.74 2.83 9.06
N ARG A 12 19.71 2.12 7.92
CA ARG A 12 20.71 1.09 7.61
C ARG A 12 21.90 1.70 6.90
N LYS A 13 23.11 1.39 7.37
CA LYS A 13 24.37 1.88 6.79
C LYS A 13 24.62 1.24 5.42
N SER A 14 24.29 -0.03 5.27
CA SER A 14 24.51 -0.80 4.04
C SER A 14 23.70 -0.26 2.84
N TYR A 15 22.67 0.55 3.10
CA TYR A 15 21.80 1.17 2.11
C TYR A 15 21.89 2.71 2.15
N ASP A 16 23.03 3.24 2.59
CA ASP A 16 23.32 4.68 2.65
C ASP A 16 22.25 5.51 3.40
N HIS A 17 21.60 4.92 4.40
CA HIS A 17 20.55 5.56 5.18
C HIS A 17 19.35 6.04 4.34
N ASP A 18 19.07 5.37 3.22
CA ASP A 18 17.98 5.68 2.29
C ASP A 18 16.58 5.72 2.93
N ILE A 19 16.31 4.79 3.83
CA ILE A 19 15.00 4.57 4.44
C ILE A 19 15.11 4.63 5.97
N LEU A 20 14.13 5.31 6.57
CA LEU A 20 13.92 5.29 8.01
C LEU A 20 13.12 4.07 8.42
N PHE A 21 13.61 3.42 9.47
CA PHE A 21 12.99 2.25 10.06
C PHE A 21 12.72 2.46 11.55
N LYS A 22 11.66 1.85 12.06
CA LYS A 22 11.38 1.69 13.48
C LYS A 22 11.72 0.26 13.89
N ILE A 23 12.44 0.11 15.01
CA ILE A 23 12.71 -1.22 15.56
C ILE A 23 11.40 -1.78 16.14
N MET A 24 10.96 -2.89 15.59
CA MET A 24 9.75 -3.60 16.03
C MET A 24 10.06 -4.70 17.03
N ASP A 25 11.15 -5.44 16.80
CA ASP A 25 11.53 -6.57 17.64
C ASP A 25 13.04 -6.79 17.62
N ILE A 26 13.55 -7.51 18.62
CA ILE A 26 14.96 -7.88 18.75
C ILE A 26 15.02 -9.37 19.08
N VAL A 27 15.44 -10.17 18.11
CA VAL A 27 15.61 -11.62 18.24
C VAL A 27 17.06 -11.92 18.58
N GLU A 28 17.29 -12.72 19.61
CA GLU A 28 18.62 -13.18 20.01
C GLU A 28 18.75 -14.68 19.72
N ASP A 29 19.77 -15.05 18.96
CA ASP A 29 20.07 -16.45 18.66
C ASP A 29 20.95 -17.07 19.76
N SER A 30 21.01 -18.41 19.76
CA SER A 30 21.83 -19.30 20.60
C SER A 30 23.29 -18.85 20.81
N ASN A 31 23.83 -18.08 19.86
CA ASN A 31 25.19 -17.54 19.86
C ASN A 31 25.28 -16.08 20.35
N ASN A 32 24.28 -15.56 21.08
CA ASN A 32 24.14 -14.16 21.52
C ASN A 32 24.20 -13.13 20.37
N LYS A 33 23.85 -13.54 19.14
CA LYS A 33 23.77 -12.64 18.00
C LYS A 33 22.38 -12.00 17.97
N ARG A 34 22.33 -10.68 18.12
CA ARG A 34 21.09 -9.89 18.09
C ARG A 34 20.75 -9.47 16.66
N THR A 35 19.58 -9.87 16.20
CA THR A 35 18.97 -9.49 14.93
C THR A 35 17.77 -8.60 15.19
N PHE A 36 17.74 -7.42 14.58
CA PHE A 36 16.69 -6.43 14.76
C PHE A 36 15.69 -6.55 13.63
N ILE A 37 14.41 -6.65 13.97
CA ILE A 37 13.30 -6.59 13.01
C ILE A 37 12.85 -5.15 12.88
N LEU A 38 12.88 -4.65 11.67
CA LEU A 38 12.69 -3.25 11.30
C LEU A 38 11.43 -3.09 10.47
N LYS A 39 10.68 -2.02 10.73
CA LYS A 39 9.53 -1.60 9.91
C LYS A 39 9.80 -0.23 9.32
N GLY A 40 9.69 -0.09 8.00
CA GLY A 40 9.85 1.19 7.32
C GLY A 40 8.78 2.21 7.76
N THR A 41 9.18 3.44 8.07
CA THR A 41 8.26 4.47 8.59
C THR A 41 7.41 5.12 7.51
N ASN A 42 7.92 5.19 6.28
CA ASN A 42 7.25 5.85 5.15
C ASN A 42 6.96 4.90 3.98
N LEU A 43 7.48 3.67 4.05
CA LEU A 43 7.36 2.65 3.01
C LEU A 43 6.99 1.31 3.65
N ARG A 44 6.17 0.52 2.95
CA ARG A 44 5.75 -0.83 3.38
C ARG A 44 6.84 -1.85 3.16
N ILE A 45 7.84 -1.79 4.03
CA ILE A 45 8.98 -2.70 4.03
C ILE A 45 9.24 -3.21 5.45
N ILE A 46 9.47 -4.52 5.55
CA ILE A 46 9.99 -5.17 6.75
C ILE A 46 11.38 -5.69 6.39
N ALA A 47 12.36 -5.43 7.25
CA ALA A 47 13.73 -5.89 7.05
C ALA A 47 14.30 -6.40 8.38
N ASP A 48 15.16 -7.40 8.32
CA ASP A 48 16.03 -7.77 9.42
C ASP A 48 17.44 -7.20 9.23
N SER A 49 18.10 -6.84 10.32
CA SER A 49 19.45 -6.26 10.27
C SER A 49 20.22 -6.49 11.57
N PRO A 50 21.54 -6.72 11.51
CA PRO A 50 22.38 -6.80 12.71
C PRO A 50 22.61 -5.41 13.34
N GLU A 51 22.90 -5.36 14.65
CA GLU A 51 23.14 -4.10 15.38
C GLU A 51 24.17 -3.17 14.70
N GLY A 52 25.22 -3.74 14.10
CA GLY A 52 26.31 -2.98 13.47
C GLY A 52 25.92 -2.23 12.19
N ASP A 53 24.90 -2.69 11.49
CA ASP A 53 24.36 -2.05 10.27
C ASP A 53 23.38 -0.90 10.62
N LEU A 54 22.99 -0.77 11.89
CA LEU A 54 22.01 0.24 12.31
C LEU A 54 22.68 1.50 12.84
N THR A 55 22.15 2.64 12.40
CA THR A 55 22.48 3.96 12.96
C THR A 55 21.21 4.57 13.53
N LYS A 56 21.22 4.90 14.83
CA LYS A 56 20.11 5.64 15.46
C LYS A 56 19.99 7.04 14.87
N VAL A 57 18.79 7.40 14.41
CA VAL A 57 18.53 8.70 13.80
C VAL A 57 17.96 9.65 14.86
N PRO A 58 18.58 10.82 15.11
CA PRO A 58 18.02 11.82 16.02
C PRO A 58 16.77 12.46 15.41
N LEU A 59 15.83 12.88 16.27
CA LEU A 59 14.54 13.45 15.85
C LEU A 59 14.68 14.59 14.82
N ASN A 60 15.67 15.47 14.98
CA ASN A 60 15.92 16.56 14.02
C ASN A 60 16.22 16.07 12.59
N LYS A 61 16.88 14.92 12.45
CA LYS A 61 17.12 14.30 11.14
C LYS A 61 15.90 13.54 10.63
N VAL A 62 15.09 12.96 11.53
CA VAL A 62 13.82 12.30 11.16
C VAL A 62 12.89 13.29 10.45
N ASP A 63 12.77 14.52 10.97
CA ASP A 63 11.98 15.57 10.34
C ASP A 63 12.49 15.97 8.96
N GLN A 64 13.81 16.02 8.77
CA GLN A 64 14.41 16.28 7.46
C GLN A 64 14.09 15.18 6.45
N PHE A 65 14.20 13.92 6.85
CA PHE A 65 13.82 12.77 6.02
C PHE A 65 12.35 12.81 5.62
N ASN A 66 11.46 13.05 6.59
CA ASN A 66 10.03 13.20 6.33
C ASN A 66 9.74 14.35 5.36
N LYS A 67 10.44 15.49 5.50
CA LYS A 67 10.31 16.62 4.55
C LYS A 67 10.75 16.23 3.14
N THR A 68 11.88 15.55 2.99
CA THR A 68 12.37 15.09 1.68
C THR A 68 11.40 14.10 1.05
N PHE A 69 10.90 13.13 1.82
CA PHE A 69 9.89 12.17 1.36
C PHE A 69 8.61 12.88 0.92
N ASN A 70 8.07 13.78 1.74
CA ASN A 70 6.88 14.56 1.41
C ASN A 70 7.09 15.45 0.17
N LYS A 71 8.29 16.00 -0.03
CA LYS A 71 8.61 16.78 -1.23
C LYS A 71 8.49 15.92 -2.49
N ARG A 72 9.03 14.70 -2.49
CA ARG A 72 8.91 13.76 -3.62
C ARG A 72 7.44 13.39 -3.89
N ILE A 73 6.67 13.12 -2.84
CA ILE A 73 5.23 12.86 -2.98
C ILE A 73 4.51 14.06 -3.60
N ASN A 74 4.82 15.28 -3.14
CA ASN A 74 4.25 16.50 -3.71
C ASN A 74 4.63 16.68 -5.20
N GLU A 75 5.86 16.35 -5.59
CA GLU A 75 6.29 16.39 -7.00
C GLU A 75 5.46 15.43 -7.87
N ILE A 76 5.22 14.21 -7.39
CA ILE A 76 4.35 13.22 -8.06
C ILE A 76 2.92 13.77 -8.18
N VAL A 77 2.35 14.28 -7.08
CA VAL A 77 1.01 14.88 -7.07
C VAL A 77 0.91 16.03 -8.07
N ILE A 78 1.90 16.94 -8.11
CA ILE A 78 1.95 18.04 -9.07
C ILE A 78 1.94 17.52 -10.51
N ASN A 79 2.72 16.47 -10.81
CA ASN A 79 2.76 15.89 -12.15
C ASN A 79 1.42 15.26 -12.55
N ILE A 80 0.77 14.53 -11.63
CA ILE A 80 -0.58 13.98 -11.86
C ILE A 80 -1.59 15.10 -12.14
N LEU A 81 -1.57 16.18 -11.35
CA LEU A 81 -2.48 17.31 -11.55
C LEU A 81 -2.22 18.06 -12.86
N LYS A 82 -0.96 18.17 -13.29
CA LYS A 82 -0.61 18.72 -14.61
C LYS A 82 -1.16 17.86 -15.73
N GLU A 83 -0.96 16.55 -15.66
CA GLU A 83 -1.45 15.60 -16.66
C GLU A 83 -2.99 15.63 -16.76
N ARG A 84 -3.71 15.68 -15.63
CA ARG A 84 -5.16 15.85 -15.60
C ARG A 84 -5.60 17.11 -16.36
N LYS A 85 -4.91 18.23 -16.15
CA LYS A 85 -5.19 19.50 -16.86
C LYS A 85 -4.92 19.36 -18.36
N GLU A 86 -3.78 18.80 -18.75
CA GLU A 86 -3.42 18.61 -20.17
C GLU A 86 -4.41 17.70 -20.90
N ASN A 87 -4.82 16.59 -20.26
CA ASN A 87 -5.82 15.68 -20.82
C ASN A 87 -7.19 16.36 -20.95
N HIS A 88 -7.58 17.19 -19.99
CA HIS A 88 -8.78 18.02 -20.10
C HIS A 88 -8.70 19.00 -21.29
N TYR A 89 -7.58 19.71 -21.45
CA TYR A 89 -7.37 20.60 -22.61
C TYR A 89 -7.43 19.85 -23.94
N ARG A 90 -6.78 18.69 -24.04
CA ARG A 90 -6.82 17.83 -25.24
C ARG A 90 -8.22 17.36 -25.56
N SER A 91 -9.01 17.00 -24.54
CA SER A 91 -10.42 16.63 -24.72
C SER A 91 -11.23 17.80 -25.25
N LEU A 92 -11.08 19.00 -24.68
CA LEU A 92 -11.78 20.20 -25.17
C LEU A 92 -11.42 20.53 -26.62
N THR A 93 -10.14 20.40 -27.02
CA THR A 93 -9.73 20.68 -28.41
C THR A 93 -10.30 19.69 -29.43
N ARG A 94 -10.60 18.44 -29.02
CA ARG A 94 -11.30 17.45 -29.87
C ARG A 94 -12.81 17.72 -29.95
N SER A 95 -13.38 18.33 -28.91
CA SER A 95 -14.81 18.64 -28.82
C SER A 95 -15.22 19.95 -29.54
N ILE A 96 -14.30 20.75 -30.06
CA ILE A 96 -14.61 22.00 -30.79
C ILE A 96 -15.34 21.76 -32.13
N THR A 97 -15.41 20.53 -32.63
CA THR A 97 -16.22 20.18 -33.81
C THR A 97 -17.70 19.88 -33.53
N GLU A 98 -18.15 19.80 -32.26
CA GLU A 98 -19.57 19.59 -31.94
C GLU A 98 -20.10 20.60 -30.92
N TYR A 99 -21.12 21.33 -31.36
CA TYR A 99 -21.74 22.49 -30.74
C TYR A 99 -22.21 22.29 -29.29
N SER A 100 -21.79 23.24 -28.44
CA SER A 100 -22.57 23.86 -27.34
C SER A 100 -23.42 22.98 -26.42
N ARG A 101 -22.96 22.80 -25.17
CA ARG A 101 -23.66 23.15 -23.91
C ARG A 101 -22.87 22.59 -22.73
N GLU A 102 -22.57 23.46 -21.76
CA GLU A 102 -22.32 23.14 -20.34
C GLU A 102 -21.87 21.70 -20.01
N SER A 103 -20.63 21.36 -20.32
CA SER A 103 -19.99 20.15 -19.78
C SER A 103 -18.76 20.54 -18.96
N SER A 104 -19.02 21.26 -17.87
CA SER A 104 -18.12 21.26 -16.73
C SER A 104 -17.93 19.81 -16.27
N HIS A 105 -16.84 19.16 -16.71
CA HIS A 105 -16.31 17.90 -16.18
C HIS A 105 -17.41 16.90 -15.74
N PHE A 106 -18.13 16.30 -16.69
CA PHE A 106 -19.11 15.27 -16.35
C PHE A 106 -18.40 13.95 -15.98
N GLY A 107 -18.05 13.85 -14.70
CA GLY A 107 -17.58 12.63 -14.05
C GLY A 107 -17.34 12.91 -12.57
N ARG A 108 -18.12 12.30 -11.69
CA ARG A 108 -17.81 12.29 -10.25
C ARG A 108 -16.49 11.52 -10.08
N PRO A 109 -15.46 12.06 -9.40
CA PRO A 109 -14.28 11.27 -9.12
C PRO A 109 -14.70 10.02 -8.34
N GLY A 110 -14.24 8.85 -8.78
CA GLY A 110 -14.60 7.59 -8.16
C GLY A 110 -14.24 7.60 -6.67
N LYS A 111 -15.12 7.02 -5.86
CA LYS A 111 -14.97 6.88 -4.42
C LYS A 111 -14.14 5.65 -4.08
N VAL A 112 -13.14 5.83 -3.23
CA VAL A 112 -12.23 4.78 -2.79
C VAL A 112 -12.62 4.28 -1.40
N LEU A 113 -12.74 2.96 -1.24
CA LEU A 113 -12.72 2.28 0.05
C LEU A 113 -11.39 1.54 0.19
N HIS A 114 -10.57 1.95 1.16
CA HIS A 114 -9.25 1.36 1.40
C HIS A 114 -9.23 0.63 2.75
N LEU A 115 -9.07 -0.70 2.71
CA LEU A 115 -8.85 -1.53 3.89
C LEU A 115 -7.37 -1.92 3.98
N ASP A 116 -6.75 -1.71 5.14
CA ASP A 116 -5.37 -2.13 5.38
C ASP A 116 -5.16 -2.66 6.80
N GLY A 117 -4.26 -3.64 6.95
CA GLY A 117 -3.83 -4.12 8.27
C GLY A 117 -3.02 -3.08 9.07
N ASP A 118 -2.47 -2.05 8.42
CA ASP A 118 -1.55 -1.08 9.00
C ASP A 118 -2.09 0.36 8.96
N GLY A 119 -2.35 0.91 10.14
CA GLY A 119 -2.88 2.26 10.29
C GLY A 119 -1.93 3.37 9.86
N GLU A 120 -0.61 3.18 10.03
CA GLU A 120 0.38 4.20 9.63
C GLU A 120 0.37 4.36 8.09
N TYR A 121 0.17 3.27 7.34
CA TYR A 121 0.06 3.35 5.88
C TYR A 121 -1.27 3.92 5.41
N ILE A 122 -2.39 3.56 6.05
CA ILE A 122 -3.70 4.18 5.75
C ILE A 122 -3.62 5.69 5.88
N ASP A 123 -3.00 6.20 6.95
CA ASP A 123 -2.86 7.64 7.17
C ASP A 123 -2.04 8.34 6.07
N VAL A 124 -0.99 7.67 5.55
CA VAL A 124 -0.20 8.19 4.43
C VAL A 124 -1.03 8.21 3.15
N CYS A 125 -1.72 7.12 2.83
CA CYS A 125 -2.56 7.03 1.62
C CYS A 125 -3.70 8.06 1.63
N LEU A 126 -4.41 8.22 2.76
CA LEU A 126 -5.50 9.20 2.89
C LEU A 126 -5.03 10.65 2.71
N LYS A 127 -3.81 10.98 3.17
CA LYS A 127 -3.22 12.31 2.92
C LYS A 127 -3.01 12.56 1.44
N VAL A 128 -2.52 11.57 0.69
CA VAL A 128 -2.30 11.68 -0.76
C VAL A 128 -3.63 11.75 -1.52
N TYR A 129 -4.61 10.92 -1.16
CA TYR A 129 -5.96 11.00 -1.76
C TYR A 129 -6.58 12.37 -1.58
N LYS A 130 -6.46 12.96 -0.39
CA LYS A 130 -6.94 14.32 -0.11
C LYS A 130 -6.22 15.37 -0.96
N GLN A 131 -4.91 15.25 -1.18
CA GLN A 131 -4.16 16.17 -2.06
C GLN A 131 -4.58 16.07 -3.53
N LEU A 132 -5.08 14.90 -3.96
CA LEU A 132 -5.56 14.63 -5.31
C LEU A 132 -7.06 14.86 -5.50
N ASP A 133 -7.74 15.37 -4.47
CA ASP A 133 -9.19 15.59 -4.44
C ASP A 133 -9.99 14.30 -4.75
N ILE A 134 -9.54 13.18 -4.17
CA ILE A 134 -10.19 11.86 -4.28
C ILE A 134 -11.02 11.62 -3.02
N GLU A 135 -12.31 11.29 -3.19
CA GLU A 135 -13.19 10.87 -2.09
C GLU A 135 -12.74 9.47 -1.62
N ALA A 136 -12.15 9.37 -0.42
CA ALA A 136 -11.63 8.11 0.08
C ALA A 136 -12.00 7.86 1.55
N VAL A 137 -12.35 6.62 1.87
CA VAL A 137 -12.57 6.12 3.24
C VAL A 137 -11.54 5.04 3.53
N GLY A 138 -10.70 5.28 4.55
CA GLY A 138 -9.72 4.31 5.03
C GLY A 138 -10.21 3.59 6.28
N LYS A 139 -10.01 2.27 6.36
CA LYS A 139 -10.28 1.47 7.57
C LYS A 139 -9.08 0.58 7.88
N VAL A 140 -8.65 0.62 9.13
CA VAL A 140 -7.59 -0.25 9.63
C VAL A 140 -8.20 -1.57 10.08
N ILE A 141 -8.03 -2.62 9.28
CA ILE A 141 -8.66 -3.92 9.46
C ILE A 141 -7.60 -5.02 9.20
N PRO A 142 -7.31 -5.87 10.20
CA PRO A 142 -6.43 -7.02 10.03
C PRO A 142 -6.88 -7.91 8.88
N GLU A 143 -5.95 -8.50 8.14
CA GLU A 143 -6.21 -9.24 6.90
C GLU A 143 -7.23 -10.36 7.12
N ASN A 144 -7.13 -11.08 8.24
CA ASN A 144 -8.06 -12.16 8.60
C ASN A 144 -9.50 -11.71 8.94
N GLN A 145 -9.74 -10.42 9.13
CA GLN A 145 -11.08 -9.86 9.35
C GLN A 145 -11.64 -9.18 8.11
N GLN A 146 -10.81 -8.81 7.13
CA GLN A 146 -11.26 -8.16 5.89
C GLN A 146 -12.38 -8.93 5.18
N PRO A 147 -12.32 -10.27 5.02
CA PRO A 147 -13.40 -11.01 4.35
C PRO A 147 -14.76 -10.87 5.04
N LYS A 148 -14.77 -10.71 6.36
CA LYS A 148 -16.01 -10.70 7.17
C LYS A 148 -16.73 -9.37 7.14
N VAL A 149 -16.02 -8.30 6.80
CA VAL A 149 -16.52 -6.92 6.91
C VAL A 149 -16.61 -6.22 5.56
N VAL A 150 -15.91 -6.71 4.53
CA VAL A 150 -15.85 -6.07 3.21
C VAL A 150 -17.25 -5.85 2.62
N GLU A 151 -18.12 -6.86 2.61
CA GLU A 151 -19.47 -6.74 2.06
C GLU A 151 -20.30 -5.67 2.77
N LYS A 152 -20.21 -5.61 4.10
CA LYS A 152 -20.90 -4.60 4.91
C LYS A 152 -20.40 -3.20 4.57
N LEU A 153 -19.09 -3.02 4.46
CA LEU A 153 -18.47 -1.73 4.17
C LEU A 153 -18.77 -1.28 2.73
N LEU A 154 -18.81 -2.21 1.76
CA LEU A 154 -19.23 -1.93 0.39
C LEU A 154 -20.66 -1.39 0.36
N LYS A 155 -21.60 -2.03 1.08
CA LYS A 155 -22.99 -1.56 1.22
C LYS A 155 -23.09 -0.20 1.92
N GLU A 156 -22.26 0.05 2.93
CA GLU A 156 -22.28 1.29 3.71
C GLU A 156 -21.73 2.49 2.91
N TYR A 157 -20.62 2.30 2.20
CA TYR A 157 -19.89 3.39 1.55
C TYR A 157 -20.17 3.53 0.06
N ASN A 158 -20.65 2.47 -0.60
CA ASN A 158 -20.88 2.36 -2.05
C ASN A 158 -19.71 2.95 -2.88
N PRO A 159 -18.50 2.38 -2.77
CA PRO A 159 -17.32 2.85 -3.48
C PRO A 159 -17.29 2.35 -4.94
N ASP A 160 -16.59 3.07 -5.80
CA ASP A 160 -16.26 2.64 -7.18
C ASP A 160 -14.94 1.85 -7.21
N ILE A 161 -14.06 2.10 -6.23
CA ILE A 161 -12.75 1.44 -6.11
C ILE A 161 -12.60 0.85 -4.71
N LEU A 162 -12.31 -0.45 -4.65
CA LEU A 162 -11.95 -1.15 -3.43
C LEU A 162 -10.45 -1.47 -3.42
N ILE A 163 -9.77 -1.12 -2.33
CA ILE A 163 -8.36 -1.43 -2.10
C ILE A 163 -8.26 -2.32 -0.87
N LEU A 164 -7.78 -3.55 -1.06
CA LEU A 164 -7.58 -4.59 -0.04
C LEU A 164 -6.09 -4.85 0.11
N THR A 165 -5.44 -4.19 1.06
CA THR A 165 -3.99 -4.33 1.23
C THR A 165 -3.63 -4.73 2.65
N GLY A 166 -2.38 -5.13 2.84
CA GLY A 166 -1.88 -5.50 4.17
C GLY A 166 -0.46 -6.04 4.10
N HIS A 167 -0.18 -7.02 4.94
CA HIS A 167 1.05 -7.80 4.96
C HIS A 167 0.79 -9.21 4.44
N ASP A 168 1.80 -9.80 3.81
CA ASP A 168 1.81 -11.22 3.50
C ASP A 168 3.25 -11.75 3.57
N SER A 169 3.38 -13.05 3.76
CA SER A 169 4.68 -13.72 3.80
C SER A 169 4.50 -15.22 3.61
N ILE A 170 5.52 -15.86 3.04
CA ILE A 170 5.57 -17.30 2.90
C ILE A 170 5.94 -17.94 4.26
N LEU A 171 5.27 -19.03 4.61
CA LEU A 171 5.53 -19.81 5.81
C LEU A 171 6.91 -20.48 5.72
N LYS A 172 7.65 -20.50 6.83
CA LYS A 172 9.00 -21.10 6.89
C LYS A 172 8.96 -22.59 6.54
N GLY A 173 9.90 -23.04 5.72
CA GLY A 173 10.04 -24.45 5.32
C GLY A 173 9.04 -24.91 4.26
N LYS A 174 8.47 -23.98 3.50
CA LYS A 174 7.55 -24.25 2.39
C LYS A 174 8.14 -23.70 1.10
N ASP A 175 8.56 -24.60 0.22
CA ASP A 175 9.18 -24.25 -1.07
C ASP A 175 8.19 -24.30 -2.24
N ASP A 176 6.96 -24.77 -1.99
CA ASP A 176 5.89 -24.74 -2.99
C ASP A 176 5.20 -23.37 -2.97
N PHE A 177 5.67 -22.49 -3.84
CA PHE A 177 5.12 -21.14 -3.96
C PHE A 177 3.76 -21.11 -4.67
N THR A 178 3.29 -22.21 -5.27
CA THR A 178 1.99 -22.26 -5.97
C THR A 178 0.82 -22.54 -5.02
N ASN A 179 1.11 -23.07 -3.83
CA ASN A 179 0.09 -23.41 -2.85
C ASN A 179 -0.25 -22.22 -1.95
N ILE A 180 -1.50 -21.79 -1.98
CA ILE A 180 -2.02 -20.68 -1.19
C ILE A 180 -1.89 -20.89 0.33
N GLU A 181 -1.91 -22.14 0.80
CA GLU A 181 -1.77 -22.48 2.23
C GLU A 181 -0.36 -22.19 2.76
N ASN A 182 0.61 -22.00 1.87
CA ASN A 182 1.97 -21.62 2.25
C ASN A 182 2.12 -20.11 2.50
N TYR A 183 1.06 -19.32 2.31
CA TYR A 183 1.05 -17.89 2.57
C TYR A 183 0.24 -17.59 3.82
N ARG A 184 0.68 -16.60 4.61
CA ARG A 184 -0.03 -16.22 5.84
C ARG A 184 -1.39 -15.62 5.55
N ASN A 185 -1.44 -14.71 4.57
CA ASN A 185 -2.58 -13.83 4.38
C ASN A 185 -3.17 -13.84 2.96
N SER A 186 -2.49 -14.40 1.94
CA SER A 186 -3.01 -14.51 0.56
C SER A 186 -4.45 -15.05 0.51
N LYS A 187 -4.77 -16.06 1.33
CA LYS A 187 -6.11 -16.63 1.42
C LYS A 187 -7.19 -15.61 1.82
N TYR A 188 -6.87 -14.68 2.73
CA TYR A 188 -7.82 -13.67 3.16
C TYR A 188 -8.04 -12.60 2.10
N PHE A 189 -7.02 -12.27 1.29
CA PHE A 189 -7.22 -11.39 0.13
C PHE A 189 -8.13 -12.06 -0.91
N VAL A 190 -7.90 -13.34 -1.22
CA VAL A 190 -8.77 -14.12 -2.12
C VAL A 190 -10.20 -14.18 -1.61
N GLU A 191 -10.41 -14.50 -0.32
CA GLU A 191 -11.74 -14.53 0.30
C GLU A 191 -12.40 -13.15 0.24
N SER A 192 -11.67 -12.08 0.57
CA SER A 192 -12.20 -10.70 0.52
C SER A 192 -12.64 -10.28 -0.88
N VAL A 193 -11.84 -10.63 -1.90
CA VAL A 193 -12.20 -10.38 -3.31
C VAL A 193 -13.45 -11.15 -3.70
N LYS A 194 -13.56 -12.43 -3.30
CA LYS A 194 -14.76 -13.24 -3.57
C LYS A 194 -16.00 -12.66 -2.90
N GLU A 195 -15.92 -12.25 -1.64
CA GLU A 195 -17.04 -11.59 -0.95
C GLU A 195 -17.42 -10.26 -1.61
N ALA A 196 -16.43 -9.46 -2.05
CA ALA A 196 -16.69 -8.24 -2.80
C ALA A 196 -17.39 -8.53 -4.14
N ARG A 197 -17.01 -9.59 -4.85
CA ARG A 197 -17.63 -10.00 -6.11
C ARG A 197 -19.02 -10.63 -5.97
N LYS A 198 -19.40 -11.07 -4.77
CA LYS A 198 -20.80 -11.40 -4.46
C LYS A 198 -21.67 -10.15 -4.31
N TYR A 199 -21.09 -9.04 -3.84
CA TYR A 199 -21.77 -7.76 -3.78
C TYR A 199 -21.91 -7.12 -5.16
N GLU A 200 -20.80 -7.00 -5.90
CA GLU A 200 -20.76 -6.46 -7.27
C GLU A 200 -19.88 -7.33 -8.16
N SER A 201 -20.51 -8.05 -9.08
CA SER A 201 -19.83 -9.02 -9.96
C SER A 201 -19.17 -8.37 -11.17
N SER A 202 -19.61 -7.17 -11.55
CA SER A 202 -19.02 -6.41 -12.66
C SER A 202 -17.64 -5.89 -12.30
N MET A 203 -16.67 -6.22 -13.15
CA MET A 203 -15.29 -5.74 -13.05
C MET A 203 -15.16 -4.25 -13.36
N ASP A 204 -16.13 -3.69 -14.09
CA ASP A 204 -16.14 -2.29 -14.51
C ASP A 204 -16.82 -1.37 -13.48
N GLU A 205 -17.84 -1.88 -12.78
CA GLU A 205 -18.59 -1.10 -11.76
C GLU A 205 -17.85 -1.03 -10.42
N LEU A 206 -17.13 -2.08 -10.05
CA LEU A 206 -16.27 -2.09 -8.85
C LEU A 206 -14.87 -2.55 -9.23
N VAL A 207 -13.93 -1.61 -9.22
CA VAL A 207 -12.51 -1.89 -9.48
C VAL A 207 -11.84 -2.32 -8.18
N ILE A 208 -11.26 -3.52 -8.16
CA ILE A 208 -10.61 -4.10 -6.98
C ILE A 208 -9.09 -4.16 -7.16
N PHE A 209 -8.36 -3.53 -6.24
CA PHE A 209 -6.92 -3.71 -6.03
C PHE A 209 -6.71 -4.56 -4.78
N ALA A 210 -5.97 -5.66 -4.88
CA ALA A 210 -5.80 -6.57 -3.74
C ALA A 210 -4.39 -7.15 -3.58
N GLY A 211 -3.95 -7.32 -2.34
CA GLY A 211 -2.75 -8.08 -1.98
C GLY A 211 -1.72 -7.29 -1.15
N ALA A 212 -0.61 -7.96 -0.89
CA ALA A 212 0.56 -7.39 -0.25
C ALA A 212 1.85 -7.77 -0.99
N CYS A 213 2.99 -7.28 -0.49
CA CYS A 213 4.29 -7.78 -0.90
C CYS A 213 4.33 -9.31 -0.71
N GLN A 214 4.85 -10.03 -1.69
CA GLN A 214 4.94 -11.51 -1.69
C GLN A 214 3.60 -12.25 -1.72
N SER A 215 2.46 -11.60 -1.95
CA SER A 215 1.20 -12.32 -2.13
C SER A 215 1.20 -13.19 -3.38
N LEU A 216 0.42 -14.26 -3.36
CA LEU A 216 0.17 -15.12 -4.51
C LEU A 216 -0.74 -14.38 -5.51
N PHE A 217 -0.13 -13.55 -6.35
CA PHE A 217 -0.80 -12.65 -7.29
C PHE A 217 -1.82 -13.37 -8.17
N GLU A 218 -1.46 -14.55 -8.69
CA GLU A 218 -2.24 -15.27 -9.70
C GLU A 218 -3.62 -15.64 -9.17
N VAL A 219 -3.69 -16.19 -7.95
CA VAL A 219 -4.97 -16.61 -7.34
C VAL A 219 -5.85 -15.44 -6.93
N ILE A 220 -5.26 -14.26 -6.67
CA ILE A 220 -6.02 -13.05 -6.34
C ILE A 220 -6.70 -12.48 -7.59
N ILE A 221 -6.01 -12.51 -8.74
CA ILE A 221 -6.62 -12.14 -10.04
C ILE A 221 -7.70 -13.16 -10.42
N GLU A 222 -7.44 -14.46 -10.31
CA GLU A 222 -8.43 -15.51 -10.58
C GLU A 222 -9.67 -15.38 -9.69
N ALA A 223 -9.54 -14.86 -8.47
CA ALA A 223 -10.66 -14.59 -7.58
C ALA A 223 -11.56 -13.42 -8.04
N GLY A 224 -11.11 -12.61 -9.00
CA GLY A 224 -11.87 -11.49 -9.57
C GLY A 224 -11.33 -10.10 -9.20
N ALA A 225 -10.06 -9.97 -8.77
CA ALA A 225 -9.43 -8.67 -8.62
C ALA A 225 -9.04 -8.10 -9.98
N ASN A 226 -9.21 -6.79 -10.19
CA ASN A 226 -8.74 -6.12 -11.40
C ASN A 226 -7.22 -6.01 -11.40
N PHE A 227 -6.66 -5.76 -10.21
CA PHE A 227 -5.23 -5.63 -9.99
C PHE A 227 -4.84 -6.35 -8.72
N ALA A 228 -3.66 -6.98 -8.76
CA ALA A 228 -3.05 -7.53 -7.57
C ALA A 228 -1.58 -7.11 -7.46
N SER A 229 -1.10 -6.94 -6.22
CA SER A 229 0.30 -6.59 -6.00
C SER A 229 1.22 -7.77 -6.28
N SER A 230 2.40 -7.48 -6.85
CA SER A 230 3.51 -8.42 -7.10
C SER A 230 3.41 -9.34 -8.34
N PRO A 231 3.21 -8.82 -9.57
CA PRO A 231 3.50 -9.61 -10.76
C PRO A 231 4.99 -10.00 -10.74
N HIS A 232 5.29 -11.30 -10.70
CA HIS A 232 6.64 -11.91 -10.60
C HIS A 232 7.22 -12.15 -9.19
N ARG A 233 6.45 -12.00 -8.10
CA ARG A 233 6.89 -12.34 -6.72
C ARG A 233 8.16 -11.62 -6.28
N THR A 234 8.50 -10.52 -6.93
CA THR A 234 9.53 -9.59 -6.49
C THR A 234 9.00 -8.79 -5.31
N LEU A 235 9.85 -8.47 -4.34
CA LEU A 235 9.59 -7.30 -3.49
C LEU A 235 9.19 -6.18 -4.45
N ILE A 236 8.12 -5.43 -4.14
CA ILE A 236 7.84 -4.21 -4.89
C ILE A 236 9.02 -3.28 -4.58
N GLU A 237 10.09 -3.41 -5.35
CA GLU A 237 11.17 -2.46 -5.41
C GLU A 237 10.52 -1.19 -5.91
N CYS A 238 10.22 -0.27 -5.00
CA CYS A 238 10.23 1.13 -5.35
C CYS A 238 11.66 1.44 -5.82
N ARG A 239 11.97 1.18 -7.09
CA ARG A 239 13.08 1.86 -7.73
C ARG A 239 12.71 3.34 -7.73
N ILE A 240 13.33 4.05 -6.80
CA ILE A 240 13.41 5.51 -6.74
C ILE A 240 14.54 5.91 -7.70
#